data_AF-A0A650CER4-F1
#
_entry.id   AF-A0A650CER4-F1
#
_cell.length_a   1.000
_cell.length_b   1.000
_cell.length_c   1.000
_cell.angle_alpha   90.00
_cell.angle_beta   90.00
_cell.angle_gamma   90.00
#
_symmetry.space_group_name_H-M   'P 1'
#
loop_
_entity.id
_entity.type
_entity.pdbx_description
1 polymer ?
#
loop_
_entity_poly.entity_id
_entity_poly.type
_entity_poly.pdbx_seq_one_letter_code
_entity_poly.pdbx_strand_id
1 'polypeptide(L)'
;MSYEDKISDTLTKIGAIITRGWYSVSERPERPPFGKELEYKVDELFWGKIHLRNEGDLYVLVISKDIFNWKDKISQLKVKGEIEDAAGGLLWLKEDLDNLEEDMKYLKEYLSSLKK
;
A
#
# COMPACT_ATOMS: atom_id res chain seq x y z
N MET A 1 9.92 14.32 -12.61
CA MET A 1 9.24 13.03 -12.35
C MET A 1 8.05 13.32 -11.46
N SER A 2 6.86 12.87 -11.84
CA SER A 2 5.64 13.09 -11.06
C SER A 2 5.66 12.28 -9.76
N TYR A 3 4.74 12.55 -8.82
CA TYR A 3 4.60 11.72 -7.61
C TYR A 3 4.18 10.30 -8.00
N GLU A 4 3.28 10.19 -8.96
CA GLU A 4 2.81 8.93 -9.53
C GLU A 4 3.96 8.09 -10.11
N ASP A 5 4.88 8.71 -10.86
CA ASP A 5 6.05 8.02 -11.41
C ASP A 5 6.97 7.53 -10.30
N LYS A 6 7.27 8.38 -9.30
CA LYS A 6 8.09 8.00 -8.14
C LYS A 6 7.53 6.81 -7.39
N ILE A 7 6.22 6.81 -7.12
CA ILE A 7 5.53 5.70 -6.44
C ILE A 7 5.61 4.43 -7.28
N SER A 8 5.35 4.52 -8.59
CA SER A 8 5.38 3.39 -9.51
C SER A 8 6.77 2.76 -9.60
N ASP A 9 7.81 3.61 -9.66
CA ASP A 9 9.21 3.19 -9.65
C ASP A 9 9.58 2.51 -8.33
N THR A 10 9.17 3.09 -7.20
CA THR A 10 9.40 2.50 -5.86
C THR A 10 8.77 1.12 -5.74
N LEU A 11 7.50 0.97 -6.15
CA LEU A 11 6.82 -0.33 -6.14
C LEU A 11 7.53 -1.34 -7.06
N THR A 12 7.92 -0.93 -8.26
CA THR A 12 8.61 -1.83 -9.20
C THR A 12 9.98 -2.26 -8.66
N LYS A 13 10.74 -1.37 -7.99
CA LYS A 13 12.03 -1.67 -7.37
C LYS A 13 11.95 -2.77 -6.30
N ILE A 14 10.84 -2.87 -5.58
CA ILE A 14 10.64 -3.92 -4.56
C ILE A 14 10.11 -5.24 -5.15
N GLY A 15 9.95 -5.30 -6.47
CA GLY A 15 9.41 -6.45 -7.20
C GLY A 15 7.88 -6.49 -7.21
N ALA A 16 7.19 -5.38 -6.97
CA ALA A 16 5.75 -5.32 -7.16
C ALA A 16 5.42 -5.31 -8.66
N ILE A 17 4.31 -5.94 -9.03
CA ILE A 17 3.72 -5.88 -10.36
C ILE A 17 2.49 -4.97 -10.25
N ILE A 18 2.49 -3.89 -11.03
CA ILE A 18 1.32 -3.01 -11.17
C ILE A 18 0.25 -3.78 -11.95
N THR A 19 -0.87 -4.08 -11.29
CA THR A 19 -2.00 -4.82 -11.89
C THR A 19 -2.98 -3.88 -12.58
N ARG A 20 -3.03 -2.63 -12.13
CA ARG A 20 -3.79 -1.55 -12.78
C ARG A 20 -3.05 -0.23 -12.58
N GLY A 21 -2.72 0.43 -13.69
CA GLY A 21 -2.10 1.75 -13.68
C GLY A 21 -3.04 2.83 -13.10
N TRP A 22 -2.50 4.03 -12.91
CA TRP A 22 -3.20 5.14 -12.26
C TRP A 22 -4.57 5.45 -12.89
N TYR A 23 -5.59 5.53 -12.04
CA TYR A 23 -6.94 5.95 -12.41
C TYR A 23 -7.52 6.91 -11.38
N SER A 24 -8.32 7.87 -11.84
CA SER A 24 -8.97 8.84 -10.96
C SER A 24 -10.09 8.21 -10.16
N VAL A 25 -10.25 8.62 -8.90
CA VAL A 25 -11.33 8.17 -8.01
C VAL A 25 -12.10 9.35 -7.42
N SER A 26 -13.43 9.17 -7.32
CA SER A 26 -14.36 10.12 -6.75
C SER A 26 -15.00 9.53 -5.50
N GLU A 27 -15.34 10.35 -4.50
CA GLU A 27 -15.99 9.88 -3.26
C GLU A 27 -17.33 9.17 -3.53
N ARG A 28 -18.03 9.61 -4.58
CA ARG A 28 -19.28 9.04 -5.08
C ARG A 28 -19.43 9.35 -6.57
N PRO A 29 -20.35 8.65 -7.28
CA PRO A 29 -20.64 8.95 -8.67
C PRO A 29 -20.93 10.45 -8.90
N GLU A 30 -20.51 10.96 -10.06
CA GLU A 30 -20.71 12.34 -10.52
C GLU A 30 -19.99 13.45 -9.74
N ARG A 31 -19.28 13.12 -8.65
CA ARG A 31 -18.38 14.09 -7.99
C ARG A 31 -17.04 14.20 -8.72
N PRO A 32 -16.41 15.39 -8.71
CA PRO A 32 -15.04 15.53 -9.17
C PRO A 32 -14.12 14.53 -8.46
N PRO A 33 -13.10 14.00 -9.15
CA PRO A 33 -12.11 13.15 -8.51
C PRO A 33 -11.38 13.86 -7.38
N PHE A 34 -11.22 13.18 -6.25
CA PHE A 34 -10.49 13.69 -5.08
C PHE A 34 -9.09 13.08 -4.95
N GLY A 35 -8.79 12.06 -5.76
CA GLY A 35 -7.49 11.43 -5.79
C GLY A 35 -7.34 10.49 -6.97
N LYS A 36 -6.23 9.76 -6.96
CA LYS A 36 -5.91 8.71 -7.92
C LYS A 36 -5.53 7.44 -7.18
N GLU A 37 -5.82 6.31 -7.80
CA GLU A 37 -5.44 5.00 -7.30
C GLU A 37 -4.62 4.21 -8.32
N LEU A 38 -3.74 3.36 -7.81
CA LEU A 38 -3.01 2.35 -8.57
C LEU A 38 -3.11 1.03 -7.81
N GLU A 39 -3.24 -0.08 -8.51
CA GLU A 39 -3.31 -1.41 -7.90
C GLU A 39 -2.03 -2.19 -8.19
N TYR A 40 -1.57 -2.95 -7.20
CA TYR A 40 -0.34 -3.71 -7.29
C TYR A 40 -0.46 -5.07 -6.59
N LYS A 41 0.47 -5.97 -6.94
CA LYS A 41 0.70 -7.22 -6.24
C LYS A 41 2.19 -7.44 -5.98
N VAL A 42 2.53 -8.07 -4.87
CA VAL A 42 3.91 -8.44 -4.53
C VAL A 42 3.96 -9.95 -4.35
N ASP A 43 4.54 -10.62 -5.35
CA ASP A 43 4.65 -12.09 -5.42
C ASP A 43 3.31 -12.77 -5.09
N GLU A 44 3.34 -13.88 -4.34
CA GLU A 44 2.16 -14.55 -3.78
C GLU A 44 1.96 -14.19 -2.29
N LEU A 45 2.45 -13.02 -1.86
CA LEU A 45 2.44 -12.59 -0.46
C LEU A 45 1.24 -11.69 -0.17
N PHE A 46 1.06 -10.64 -0.97
CA PHE A 46 -0.03 -9.67 -0.79
C PHE A 46 -0.32 -8.92 -2.09
N TRP A 47 -1.51 -8.35 -2.14
CA TRP A 47 -1.89 -7.34 -3.12
C TRP A 47 -2.41 -6.10 -2.42
N GLY A 48 -2.63 -5.04 -3.18
CA GLY A 48 -2.96 -3.77 -2.58
C GLY A 48 -3.29 -2.68 -3.58
N LYS A 49 -3.47 -1.49 -3.04
CA LYS A 49 -3.54 -0.28 -3.84
C LYS A 49 -2.85 0.88 -3.14
N ILE A 50 -2.34 1.78 -3.94
CA ILE A 50 -1.95 3.12 -3.51
C ILE A 50 -3.14 4.04 -3.77
N HIS A 51 -3.43 4.91 -2.82
CA HIS A 51 -4.37 6.01 -2.95
C HIS A 51 -3.64 7.32 -2.68
N LEU A 52 -3.50 8.15 -3.72
CA LEU A 52 -2.87 9.46 -3.64
C LEU A 52 -3.96 10.53 -3.79
N ARG A 53 -4.18 11.30 -2.72
CA ARG A 53 -5.13 12.42 -2.75
C ARG A 53 -4.56 13.60 -3.52
N ASN A 54 -5.45 14.46 -4.04
CA ASN A 54 -5.04 15.67 -4.75
C ASN A 54 -4.25 16.63 -3.84
N GLU A 55 -4.50 16.59 -2.53
CA GLU A 55 -3.82 17.36 -1.49
C GLU A 55 -2.44 16.81 -1.14
N GLY A 56 -2.08 15.62 -1.65
CA GLY A 56 -0.77 14.98 -1.45
C GLY A 56 -0.74 13.89 -0.38
N ASP A 57 -1.83 13.67 0.37
CA ASP A 57 -1.90 12.54 1.30
C ASP A 57 -1.77 11.21 0.54
N LEU A 58 -0.86 10.35 1.00
CA LEU A 58 -0.57 9.05 0.43
C LEU A 58 -1.06 7.96 1.38
N TYR A 59 -1.84 7.03 0.85
CA TYR A 59 -2.31 5.86 1.58
C TYR A 59 -1.96 4.58 0.85
N VAL A 60 -1.63 3.54 1.61
CA VAL A 60 -1.27 2.22 1.12
C VAL A 60 -2.22 1.20 1.73
N LEU A 61 -2.92 0.46 0.88
CA LEU A 61 -3.69 -0.71 1.27
C LEU A 61 -2.85 -1.96 1.03
N VAL A 62 -2.69 -2.78 2.06
CA VAL A 62 -2.05 -4.09 1.99
C VAL A 62 -3.06 -5.16 2.37
N ILE A 63 -3.27 -6.11 1.47
CA ILE A 63 -4.14 -7.26 1.65
C ILE A 63 -3.29 -8.52 1.60
N SER A 64 -3.03 -9.12 2.77
CA SER A 64 -2.27 -10.36 2.82
C SER A 64 -3.06 -11.51 2.19
N LYS A 65 -2.33 -12.37 1.48
CA LYS A 65 -2.87 -13.64 0.98
C LYS A 65 -2.98 -14.69 2.09
N ASP A 66 -2.13 -14.62 3.10
CA ASP A 66 -2.12 -15.58 4.20
C ASP A 66 -3.24 -15.25 5.20
N ILE A 67 -3.83 -16.29 5.79
CA ILE A 67 -4.94 -16.14 6.73
C ILE A 67 -4.37 -15.77 8.11
N PHE A 68 -4.27 -14.46 8.38
CA PHE A 68 -4.03 -13.93 9.71
C PHE A 68 -4.75 -12.60 9.93
N ASN A 69 -4.69 -12.10 11.16
CA ASN A 69 -5.27 -10.83 11.54
C ASN A 69 -4.17 -9.81 11.83
N TRP A 70 -4.09 -8.75 11.03
CA TRP A 70 -3.13 -7.65 11.23
C TRP A 70 -3.26 -7.02 12.60
N LYS A 71 -4.48 -6.94 13.15
CA LYS A 71 -4.73 -6.37 14.48
C LYS A 71 -3.92 -7.05 15.58
N ASP A 72 -3.64 -8.34 15.43
CA ASP A 72 -2.85 -9.11 16.41
C ASP A 72 -1.34 -8.90 16.24
N LYS A 73 -0.93 -8.25 15.14
CA LYS A 73 0.47 -8.04 14.73
C LYS A 73 0.91 -6.58 14.74
N ILE A 74 -0.02 -5.61 14.79
CA ILE A 74 0.30 -4.17 14.68
C ILE A 74 1.38 -3.72 15.66
N SER A 75 1.38 -4.23 16.89
CA SER A 75 2.36 -3.85 17.93
C SER A 75 3.78 -4.32 17.63
N GLN A 76 3.94 -5.23 16.67
CA GLN A 76 5.22 -5.78 16.23
C GLN A 76 5.71 -5.15 14.92
N LEU A 77 4.83 -4.41 14.23
CA LEU A 77 5.18 -3.75 12.98
C LEU A 77 6.12 -2.57 13.26
N LYS A 78 7.14 -2.47 12.42
CA LYS A 78 8.16 -1.40 12.48
C LYS A 78 8.11 -0.51 11.24
N VAL A 79 6.91 -0.34 10.69
CA VAL A 79 6.66 0.63 9.63
C VAL A 79 6.84 2.05 10.17
N LYS A 80 7.30 2.95 9.33
CA LYS A 80 7.45 4.38 9.62
C LYS A 80 6.15 5.14 9.36
N GLY A 81 5.35 4.69 8.40
CA GLY A 81 3.99 5.17 8.17
C GLY A 81 3.07 4.95 9.37
N GLU A 82 1.98 5.70 9.40
CA GLU A 82 0.95 5.60 10.44
C GLU A 82 -0.08 4.52 10.07
N ILE A 83 -0.38 3.62 11.00
CA ILE A 83 -1.43 2.62 10.81
C ILE A 83 -2.79 3.30 11.03
N GLU A 84 -3.54 3.48 9.94
CA GLU A 84 -4.90 4.07 9.97
C GLU A 84 -5.95 3.03 10.36
N ASP A 85 -5.83 1.81 9.82
CA ASP A 85 -6.74 0.72 10.13
C ASP A 85 -6.10 -0.65 9.89
N ALA A 86 -6.55 -1.66 10.64
CA ALA A 86 -6.12 -3.05 10.51
C ALA A 86 -7.26 -4.01 10.90
N ALA A 87 -7.68 -4.84 9.95
CA ALA A 87 -8.77 -5.78 10.15
C ALA A 87 -8.60 -7.05 9.30
N GLY A 88 -8.47 -8.20 9.95
CA GLY A 88 -8.23 -9.46 9.24
C GLY A 88 -6.96 -9.36 8.40
N GLY A 89 -7.04 -9.75 7.12
CA GLY A 89 -5.91 -9.63 6.18
C GLY A 89 -5.66 -8.22 5.62
N LEU A 90 -6.44 -7.21 6.01
CA LEU A 90 -6.34 -5.82 5.54
C LEU A 90 -5.53 -4.94 6.50
N LEU A 91 -4.63 -4.13 5.95
CA LEU A 91 -3.88 -3.09 6.62
C LEU A 91 -3.91 -1.81 5.78
N TRP A 92 -4.29 -0.70 6.38
CA TRP A 92 -4.19 0.64 5.79
C TRP A 92 -3.09 1.44 6.49
N LEU A 93 -2.18 1.98 5.70
CA LEU A 93 -1.13 2.88 6.15
C LEU A 93 -1.33 4.25 5.53
N LYS A 94 -1.20 5.30 6.34
CA LYS A 94 -0.90 6.64 5.85
C LYS A 94 0.62 6.76 5.77
N GLU A 95 1.11 7.12 4.60
CA GLU A 95 2.52 6.97 4.27
C GLU A 95 3.15 8.28 3.80
N ASP A 96 4.46 8.40 3.96
CA ASP A 96 5.26 9.43 3.29
C ASP A 96 6.00 8.80 2.09
N LEU A 97 6.10 9.55 0.99
CA LEU A 97 6.83 9.11 -0.19
C LEU A 97 8.30 8.75 0.13
N ASP A 98 8.91 9.45 1.08
CA ASP A 98 10.30 9.20 1.49
C ASP A 98 10.48 7.87 2.24
N ASN A 99 9.41 7.37 2.88
CA ASN A 99 9.43 6.12 3.65
C ASN A 99 8.88 4.91 2.86
N LEU A 100 8.09 5.16 1.82
CA LEU A 100 7.36 4.14 1.06
C LEU A 100 8.24 2.96 0.62
N GLU A 101 9.46 3.21 0.13
CA GLU A 101 10.34 2.13 -0.33
C GLU A 101 10.76 1.21 0.82
N GLU A 102 11.09 1.77 1.97
CA GLU A 102 11.56 1.02 3.14
C GLU A 102 10.42 0.22 3.78
N ASP A 103 9.26 0.85 3.98
CA ASP A 103 8.11 0.21 4.61
C ASP A 103 7.55 -0.91 3.73
N MET A 104 7.50 -0.71 2.41
CA MET A 104 7.05 -1.75 1.49
C MET A 104 8.02 -2.93 1.40
N LYS A 105 9.35 -2.69 1.51
CA LYS A 105 10.34 -3.78 1.66
C LYS A 105 10.15 -4.52 2.97
N TYR A 106 10.00 -3.80 4.08
CA TYR A 106 9.78 -4.38 5.39
C TYR A 106 8.54 -5.28 5.39
N LEU A 107 7.41 -4.80 4.85
CA LEU A 107 6.17 -5.59 4.78
C LEU A 107 6.34 -6.87 3.96
N LYS A 108 7.06 -6.80 2.83
CA LYS A 108 7.41 -7.97 2.02
C LYS A 108 8.22 -8.99 2.83
N GLU A 109 9.26 -8.55 3.52
CA GLU A 109 10.12 -9.41 4.33
C GLU A 109 9.36 -10.00 5.53
N TYR A 110 8.56 -9.17 6.20
CA TYR A 110 7.73 -9.56 7.33
C TYR A 110 6.76 -10.68 6.93
N LEU A 111 5.97 -10.49 5.88
CA LEU A 111 5.02 -11.50 5.40
C LEU A 111 5.73 -12.76 4.90
N SER A 112 6.90 -12.61 4.26
CA SER A 112 7.72 -13.77 3.86
C SER A 112 8.20 -14.57 5.07
N SER A 113 8.48 -13.93 6.20
CA SER A 113 8.92 -14.60 7.42
C SER A 113 7.80 -15.39 8.10
N LEU A 114 6.54 -15.00 7.93
CA LEU A 114 5.38 -15.69 8.50
C LEU A 114 5.05 -17.01 7.80
N LYS A 115 5.56 -17.22 6.57
CA LYS A 115 5.39 -18.46 5.80
C LYS A 115 6.36 -19.59 6.20
N LYS A 116 7.31 -19.32 7.10
CA LYS A 116 8.27 -20.30 7.61
C LYS A 116 7.74 -21.00 8.85
#